data_AF-A0A915YEJ6-F1
#
_entry.id   AF-A0A915YEJ6-F1
#
_cell.length_a   1.000
_cell.length_b   1.000
_cell.length_c   1.000
_cell.angle_alpha   90.00
_cell.angle_beta   90.00
_cell.angle_gamma   90.00
#
_symmetry.space_group_name_H-M   'P 1'
#
loop_
_entity.id
_entity.type
_entity.pdbx_description
1 polymer ?
#
loop_
_entity_poly.entity_id
_entity_poly.type
_entity_poly.pdbx_seq_one_letter_code
_entity_poly.pdbx_strand_id
1 'polypeptide(L)'
;MQLLKISFIVTLLISLCSFAVLSTQEDGKEQLYKDFLSKFKQINLPNEVMLRANIPQLRALENGAEAQTELKEEPVVDPSILDSKYDEFILEIGLGMMSRMGPSTYRAVLALASSGKYSAVVYSESRSFDGGALSYKLATFDATGKPIASRYLGYAGLEEQVKLKVTEKMELTVHAMVAQEGSEEYRVKDTKKMFITPKGEILVHNEVKPSKIKPLQKSVKSKFTSL
;
A
#
# COMPACT_ATOMS: atom_id res chain seq x y z
N MET A 1 50.14 42.99 10.94
CA MET A 1 49.83 41.72 10.22
C MET A 1 49.12 40.63 11.07
N GLN A 2 48.88 40.82 12.37
CA GLN A 2 48.18 39.80 13.19
C GLN A 2 46.65 39.98 13.24
N LEU A 3 46.13 41.21 13.08
CA LEU A 3 44.68 41.49 13.10
C LEU A 3 43.90 40.87 11.91
N LEU A 4 44.55 40.69 10.75
CA LEU A 4 43.93 40.05 9.58
C LEU A 4 43.69 38.55 9.76
N LYS A 5 44.45 37.87 10.63
CA LYS A 5 44.32 36.43 10.86
C LYS A 5 43.12 36.08 11.75
N ILE A 6 42.75 36.99 12.66
CA ILE A 6 41.63 36.78 13.59
C ILE A 6 40.29 36.97 12.87
N SER A 7 40.21 37.92 11.94
CA SER A 7 38.99 38.16 11.15
C SER A 7 38.59 36.97 10.27
N PHE A 8 39.55 36.16 9.82
CA PHE A 8 39.28 34.98 8.99
C PHE A 8 38.73 33.79 9.79
N ILE A 9 39.10 33.68 11.06
CA ILE A 9 38.64 32.61 11.95
C ILE A 9 37.18 32.86 12.37
N VAL A 10 36.82 34.12 12.61
CA VAL A 10 35.45 34.50 13.00
C VAL A 10 34.46 34.29 11.84
N THR A 11 34.83 34.61 10.60
CA THR A 11 33.97 34.32 9.43
C THR A 11 33.84 32.83 9.14
N LEU A 12 34.89 32.03 9.38
CA LEU A 12 34.82 30.57 9.26
C LEU A 12 33.87 29.96 10.31
N LEU A 13 33.92 30.43 11.55
CA LEU A 13 33.03 29.98 12.65
C LEU A 13 31.56 30.34 12.41
N ILE A 14 31.28 31.53 11.87
CA ILE A 14 29.90 31.93 11.51
C ILE A 14 29.37 31.07 10.35
N SER A 15 30.22 30.74 9.37
CA SER A 15 29.87 29.84 8.26
C SER A 15 29.60 28.40 8.71
N LEU A 16 30.31 27.89 9.72
CA LEU A 16 30.10 26.54 10.27
C LEU A 16 28.79 26.44 11.08
N CYS A 17 28.43 27.49 11.82
CA CYS A 17 27.15 27.54 12.54
C CYS A 17 25.94 27.60 11.60
N SER A 18 26.05 28.26 10.44
CA SER A 18 24.97 28.27 9.44
C SER A 18 24.72 26.90 8.80
N PHE A 19 25.73 26.03 8.69
CA PHE A 19 25.54 24.66 8.20
C PHE A 19 24.86 23.75 9.24
N ALA A 20 25.15 23.93 10.53
CA ALA A 20 24.50 23.16 11.59
C ALA A 20 22.98 23.47 11.70
N VAL A 21 22.57 24.70 11.38
CA VAL A 21 21.15 25.09 11.39
C VAL A 21 20.40 24.65 10.14
N LEU A 22 21.07 24.41 9.01
CA LEU A 22 20.47 23.75 7.84
C LEU A 22 20.39 22.22 8.02
N SER A 23 21.32 21.61 8.75
CA SER A 23 21.34 20.16 9.03
C SER A 23 20.15 19.71 9.91
N THR A 24 19.65 20.55 10.81
CA THR A 24 18.52 20.19 11.68
C THR A 24 17.17 20.18 10.96
N GLN A 25 17.08 20.77 9.77
CA GLN A 25 15.87 20.68 8.93
C GLN A 25 15.75 19.31 8.24
N GLU A 26 16.87 18.62 7.98
CA GLU A 26 16.88 17.24 7.47
C GLU A 26 16.57 16.22 8.57
N ASP A 27 17.01 16.45 9.82
CA ASP A 27 16.77 15.57 10.98
C ASP A 27 15.27 15.31 11.23
N GLY A 28 14.43 16.34 11.06
CA GLY A 28 12.99 16.23 11.31
C GLY A 28 12.27 15.31 10.31
N LYS A 29 12.70 15.32 9.04
CA LYS A 29 12.10 14.51 7.98
C LYS A 29 12.50 13.04 8.10
N GLU A 30 13.76 12.77 8.42
CA GLU A 30 14.22 11.40 8.66
C GLU A 30 13.48 10.78 9.84
N GLN A 31 13.28 11.53 10.92
CA GLN A 31 12.51 11.07 12.07
C GLN A 31 11.04 10.82 11.70
N LEU A 32 10.41 11.73 10.95
CA LEU A 32 9.03 11.58 10.51
C LEU A 32 8.85 10.35 9.61
N TYR A 33 9.84 10.04 8.77
CA TYR A 33 9.84 8.85 7.93
C TYR A 33 10.01 7.56 8.74
N LYS A 34 10.88 7.55 9.74
CA LYS A 34 10.99 6.42 10.69
C LYS A 34 9.68 6.21 11.44
N ASP A 35 9.06 7.28 11.92
CA ASP A 35 7.77 7.23 12.59
C ASP A 35 6.69 6.69 11.64
N PHE A 36 6.67 7.12 10.37
CA PHE A 36 5.80 6.57 9.33
C PHE A 36 5.97 5.05 9.19
N LEU A 37 7.20 4.57 8.99
CA LEU A 37 7.48 3.15 8.82
C LEU A 37 7.14 2.32 10.05
N SER A 38 7.28 2.89 11.26
CA SER A 38 6.98 2.19 12.52
C SER A 38 5.50 1.84 12.70
N LYS A 39 4.59 2.48 11.95
CA LYS A 39 3.15 2.17 11.97
C LYS A 39 2.82 0.88 11.24
N PHE A 40 3.71 0.37 10.40
CA PHE A 40 3.46 -0.81 9.58
C PHE A 40 3.85 -2.08 10.32
N LYS A 41 2.99 -3.11 10.22
CA LYS A 41 3.31 -4.44 10.74
C LYS A 41 4.36 -5.11 9.86
N GLN A 42 5.55 -5.34 10.41
CA GLN A 42 6.60 -6.07 9.72
C GLN A 42 6.26 -7.56 9.59
N ILE A 43 6.55 -8.14 8.43
CA ILE A 43 6.41 -9.58 8.18
C ILE A 43 7.74 -10.20 7.75
N ASN A 44 7.92 -11.47 8.10
CA ASN A 44 9.04 -12.27 7.61
C ASN A 44 8.69 -12.85 6.23
N LEU A 45 9.63 -12.79 5.30
CA LEU A 45 9.51 -13.37 3.97
C LEU A 45 10.13 -14.78 3.93
N PRO A 46 9.59 -15.70 3.10
CA PRO A 46 8.40 -15.55 2.27
C PRO A 46 7.11 -15.58 3.14
N ASN A 47 6.05 -14.92 2.67
CA ASN A 47 4.78 -14.86 3.40
C ASN A 47 3.56 -14.92 2.49
N GLU A 48 2.43 -15.28 3.09
CA GLU A 48 1.12 -15.27 2.47
C GLU A 48 0.12 -14.67 3.45
N VAL A 49 -0.45 -13.52 3.09
CA VAL A 49 -1.32 -12.73 3.96
C VAL A 49 -2.65 -12.48 3.27
N MET A 50 -3.74 -12.66 4.01
CA MET A 50 -5.07 -12.24 3.59
C MET A 50 -5.32 -10.80 4.04
N LEU A 51 -5.56 -9.91 3.08
CA LEU A 51 -5.92 -8.52 3.32
C LEU A 51 -7.46 -8.44 3.30
N ARG A 52 -8.05 -8.29 4.49
CA ARG A 52 -9.50 -8.31 4.71
C ARG A 52 -10.01 -6.98 5.20
N ALA A 53 -11.20 -6.63 4.74
CA ALA A 53 -11.98 -5.56 5.34
C ALA A 53 -12.63 -6.05 6.65
N ASN A 54 -12.60 -5.20 7.67
CA ASN A 54 -13.35 -5.42 8.91
C ASN A 54 -14.70 -4.70 8.77
N ILE A 55 -15.62 -5.31 8.02
CA ILE A 55 -16.98 -4.79 7.88
C ILE A 55 -17.84 -5.43 8.97
N PRO A 56 -18.39 -4.64 9.91
CA PRO A 56 -19.39 -5.16 10.83
C PRO A 56 -20.52 -5.76 10.00
N GLN A 57 -20.70 -7.09 10.09
CA GLN A 57 -21.82 -7.72 9.42
C GLN A 57 -23.10 -7.20 10.08
N LEU A 58 -23.93 -6.47 9.34
CA LEU A 58 -25.32 -6.17 9.72
C LEU A 58 -26.13 -7.48 9.69
N ARG A 59 -25.84 -8.41 10.62
CA ARG A 59 -26.72 -9.53 10.97
C ARG A 59 -27.35 -9.23 12.33
N ALA A 60 -28.09 -8.13 12.43
CA ALA A 60 -28.90 -7.83 13.61
C ALA A 60 -29.95 -6.74 13.31
N LEU A 61 -30.89 -7.02 12.41
CA LEU A 61 -32.16 -6.30 12.34
C LEU A 61 -33.36 -7.24 12.10
N GLU A 62 -33.22 -8.54 12.37
CA GLU A 62 -34.37 -9.47 12.37
C GLU A 62 -34.93 -9.74 13.78
N ASN A 63 -34.20 -9.38 14.85
CA ASN A 63 -34.72 -9.47 16.21
C ASN A 63 -34.58 -8.11 16.87
N GLY A 64 -35.70 -7.39 16.98
CA GLY A 64 -35.78 -6.09 17.62
C GLY A 64 -35.14 -6.10 19.01
N ALA A 65 -34.03 -5.39 19.14
CA ALA A 65 -33.48 -4.99 20.42
C ALA A 65 -32.78 -3.65 20.20
N GLU A 66 -33.35 -2.61 20.80
CA GLU A 66 -32.78 -1.28 20.89
C GLU A 66 -31.40 -1.37 21.56
N ALA A 67 -30.34 -1.27 20.78
CA ALA A 67 -29.00 -1.02 21.29
C ALA A 67 -28.74 0.49 21.23
N GLN A 68 -29.43 1.25 22.07
CA GLN A 68 -28.92 2.54 22.50
C GLN A 68 -27.86 2.24 23.56
N THR A 69 -26.59 2.39 23.19
CA THR A 69 -25.51 2.48 24.17
C THR A 69 -24.68 3.68 23.79
N GLU A 70 -24.81 4.73 24.61
CA GLU A 70 -23.89 5.86 24.63
C GLU A 70 -22.46 5.33 24.79
N LEU A 71 -21.60 5.61 23.83
CA LEU A 71 -20.16 5.52 24.00
C LEU A 71 -19.56 6.88 23.64
N LYS A 72 -19.47 7.75 24.66
CA LYS A 72 -18.38 8.72 24.73
C LYS A 72 -17.10 7.94 24.97
N GLU A 73 -16.56 7.35 23.91
CA GLU A 73 -15.15 6.96 23.88
C GLU A 73 -14.39 8.18 23.39
N GLU A 74 -13.44 8.66 24.19
CA GLU A 74 -12.37 9.50 23.64
C GLU A 74 -11.79 8.77 22.43
N PRO A 75 -11.54 9.43 21.29
CA PRO A 75 -11.09 8.74 20.10
C PRO A 75 -9.74 8.09 20.41
N VAL A 76 -9.75 6.79 20.68
CA VAL A 76 -8.54 5.99 20.74
C VAL A 76 -7.97 6.07 19.35
N VAL A 77 -6.93 6.90 19.19
CA VAL A 77 -6.27 7.10 17.90
C VAL A 77 -5.66 5.76 17.54
N ASP A 78 -6.31 5.06 16.62
CA ASP A 78 -5.81 3.78 16.12
C ASP A 78 -4.40 4.02 15.54
N PRO A 79 -3.37 3.38 16.11
CA PRO A 79 -1.98 3.67 15.76
C PRO A 79 -1.67 3.36 14.30
N SER A 80 -2.50 2.55 13.62
CA SER A 80 -2.38 2.25 12.20
C SER A 80 -2.80 3.41 11.29
N ILE A 81 -3.55 4.40 11.80
CA ILE A 81 -4.01 5.52 10.97
C ILE A 81 -2.82 6.37 10.50
N LEU A 82 -2.83 6.65 9.21
CA LEU A 82 -1.91 7.54 8.52
C LEU A 82 -2.60 8.90 8.37
N ASP A 83 -2.25 9.83 9.27
CA ASP A 83 -2.77 11.18 9.35
C ASP A 83 -2.07 12.13 8.36
N SER A 84 -2.54 13.38 8.31
CA SER A 84 -2.12 14.39 7.34
C SER A 84 -0.63 14.74 7.39
N LYS A 85 0.06 14.48 8.51
CA LYS A 85 1.51 14.70 8.61
C LYS A 85 2.33 13.77 7.70
N TYR A 86 1.74 12.69 7.18
CA TYR A 86 2.40 11.76 6.25
C TYR A 86 2.04 12.04 4.77
N ASP A 87 1.43 13.19 4.47
CA ASP A 87 1.06 13.56 3.10
C ASP A 87 2.28 13.61 2.15
N GLU A 88 3.47 13.95 2.65
CA GLU A 88 4.70 13.97 1.87
C GLU A 88 5.12 12.57 1.36
N PHE A 89 4.68 11.51 2.04
CA PHE A 89 4.93 10.12 1.65
C PHE A 89 3.76 9.56 0.86
N ILE A 90 2.52 9.86 1.27
CA ILE A 90 1.30 9.43 0.58
C ILE A 90 0.49 10.67 0.18
N LEU A 91 0.80 11.20 -1.01
CA LEU A 91 0.20 12.44 -1.53
C LEU A 91 -1.34 12.41 -1.57
N GLU A 92 -1.93 11.22 -1.70
CA GLU A 92 -3.38 11.01 -1.75
C GLU A 92 -4.08 11.41 -0.44
N ILE A 93 -3.37 11.44 0.70
CA ILE A 93 -3.90 11.88 2.00
C ILE A 93 -4.38 13.33 1.92
N GLY A 94 -3.54 14.23 1.39
CA GLY A 94 -3.88 15.65 1.28
C GLY A 94 -4.97 15.93 0.24
N LEU A 95 -5.06 15.13 -0.83
CA LEU A 95 -6.03 15.33 -1.91
C LEU A 95 -7.48 15.07 -1.49
N GLY A 96 -7.70 14.17 -0.51
CA GLY A 96 -9.04 13.79 -0.05
C GLY A 96 -9.80 14.88 0.71
N MET A 97 -9.10 15.91 1.20
CA MET A 97 -9.69 16.93 2.08
C MET A 97 -10.70 17.87 1.38
N MET A 98 -10.68 17.95 0.05
CA MET A 98 -11.55 18.86 -0.72
C MET A 98 -12.87 18.21 -1.20
N SER A 99 -13.12 16.95 -0.86
CA SER A 99 -14.30 16.21 -1.34
C SER A 99 -15.55 16.52 -0.50
N ARG A 100 -16.70 16.65 -1.17
CA ARG A 100 -18.03 16.70 -0.51
C ARG A 100 -18.36 15.45 0.30
N MET A 101 -17.68 14.34 0.02
CA MET A 101 -17.87 13.05 0.70
C MET A 101 -16.96 12.88 1.93
N GLY A 102 -16.21 13.94 2.30
CA GLY A 102 -15.21 13.90 3.36
C GLY A 102 -13.90 13.24 2.93
N PRO A 103 -12.84 13.36 3.76
CA PRO A 103 -11.55 12.76 3.48
C PRO A 103 -11.61 11.24 3.57
N SER A 104 -10.76 10.56 2.80
CA SER A 104 -10.55 9.12 2.95
C SER A 104 -9.64 8.86 4.15
N THR A 105 -9.88 7.74 4.84
CA THR A 105 -9.01 7.28 5.92
C THR A 105 -7.96 6.34 5.35
N TYR A 106 -6.70 6.60 5.67
CA TYR A 106 -5.56 5.78 5.25
C TYR A 106 -5.00 5.01 6.44
N ARG A 107 -4.65 3.74 6.24
CA ARG A 107 -4.13 2.88 7.33
C ARG A 107 -2.91 2.10 6.89
N ALA A 108 -1.92 2.02 7.75
CA ALA A 108 -0.75 1.17 7.62
C ALA A 108 -1.16 -0.30 7.76
N VAL A 109 -0.76 -1.15 6.81
CA VAL A 109 -1.15 -2.57 6.79
C VAL A 109 0.07 -3.47 6.98
N LEU A 110 1.05 -3.43 6.08
CA LEU A 110 2.25 -4.29 6.15
C LEU A 110 3.51 -3.56 5.70
N ALA A 111 4.64 -3.87 6.31
CA ALA A 111 5.97 -3.58 5.77
C ALA A 111 6.54 -4.87 5.17
N LEU A 112 6.73 -4.88 3.84
CA LEU A 112 7.26 -6.02 3.10
C LEU A 112 8.79 -6.02 3.09
N ALA A 113 9.38 -4.83 2.96
CA ALA A 113 10.82 -4.62 3.04
C ALA A 113 11.10 -3.27 3.70
N SER A 114 12.10 -3.24 4.56
CA SER A 114 12.74 -2.01 5.04
C SER A 114 14.24 -2.23 4.88
N SER A 115 14.70 -2.16 3.64
CA SER A 115 16.12 -2.27 3.33
C SER A 115 16.70 -0.86 3.35
N GLY A 116 17.97 -0.69 3.76
CA GLY A 116 18.63 0.62 3.68
C GLY A 116 18.73 1.23 2.26
N LYS A 117 18.22 0.54 1.23
CA LYS A 117 18.11 1.03 -0.16
C LYS A 117 16.72 1.53 -0.50
N TYR A 118 15.68 0.81 -0.05
CA TYR A 118 14.29 1.15 -0.26
C TYR A 118 13.40 0.47 0.80
N SER A 119 12.25 1.09 1.05
CA SER A 119 11.16 0.50 1.81
C SER A 119 9.98 0.16 0.91
N ALA A 120 9.31 -0.96 1.17
CA ALA A 120 8.09 -1.37 0.49
C ALA A 120 7.01 -1.65 1.52
N VAL A 121 5.88 -0.96 1.40
CA VAL A 121 4.77 -1.05 2.35
C VAL A 121 3.44 -1.21 1.63
N VAL A 122 2.50 -1.85 2.32
CA VAL A 122 1.10 -1.94 1.92
C VAL A 122 0.29 -1.07 2.87
N TYR A 123 -0.55 -0.20 2.30
CA TYR A 123 -1.51 0.60 3.04
C TYR A 123 -2.90 0.42 2.44
N SER A 124 -3.94 0.76 3.21
CA SER A 124 -5.31 0.80 2.72
C SER A 124 -5.87 2.21 2.69
N GLU A 125 -6.84 2.42 1.81
CA GLU A 125 -7.72 3.59 1.71
C GLU A 125 -9.16 3.10 1.97
N SER A 126 -9.89 3.79 2.83
CA SER A 126 -11.31 3.56 3.07
C SER A 126 -12.07 4.88 3.02
N ARG A 127 -13.20 4.94 2.32
CA ARG A 127 -14.06 6.13 2.32
C ARG A 127 -15.15 5.98 3.36
N SER A 128 -15.61 7.10 3.91
CA SER A 128 -16.64 7.13 4.96
C SER A 128 -17.94 6.41 4.58
N PHE A 129 -18.26 6.35 3.29
CA PHE A 129 -19.46 5.70 2.76
C PHE A 129 -19.24 4.27 2.26
N ASP A 130 -18.01 3.74 2.29
CA ASP A 130 -17.69 2.39 1.81
C ASP A 130 -18.08 1.29 2.82
N GLY A 131 -18.72 1.64 3.94
CA GLY A 131 -19.21 0.67 4.93
C GLY A 131 -18.10 -0.17 5.57
N GLY A 132 -16.86 0.30 5.57
CA GLY A 132 -15.68 -0.42 6.09
C GLY A 132 -14.89 -1.19 5.04
N ALA A 133 -15.27 -1.13 3.76
CA ALA A 133 -14.48 -1.71 2.69
C ALA A 133 -13.15 -0.98 2.46
N LEU A 134 -12.16 -1.71 1.97
CA LEU A 134 -10.76 -1.26 1.92
C LEU A 134 -10.18 -1.44 0.51
N SER A 135 -9.58 -0.38 -0.02
CA SER A 135 -8.72 -0.44 -1.21
C SER A 135 -7.26 -0.54 -0.79
N TYR A 136 -6.53 -1.57 -1.25
CA TYR A 136 -5.13 -1.77 -0.89
C TYR A 136 -4.17 -1.29 -1.97
N LYS A 137 -3.09 -0.63 -1.54
CA LYS A 137 -2.02 -0.14 -2.41
C LYS A 137 -0.66 -0.59 -1.87
N LEU A 138 0.23 -0.96 -2.78
CA LEU A 138 1.66 -1.17 -2.53
C LEU A 138 2.39 0.10 -2.92
N ALA A 139 3.18 0.65 -2.02
CA ALA A 139 4.07 1.77 -2.31
C ALA A 139 5.51 1.43 -1.95
N THR A 140 6.43 2.01 -2.70
CA THR A 140 7.87 1.93 -2.47
C THR A 140 8.45 3.33 -2.32
N PHE A 141 9.48 3.40 -1.47
CA PHE A 141 10.14 4.64 -1.07
C PHE A 141 11.64 4.43 -1.08
N ASP A 142 12.41 5.46 -1.43
CA ASP A 142 13.86 5.41 -1.26
C ASP A 142 14.25 5.51 0.23
N ALA A 143 15.56 5.42 0.50
CA ALA A 143 16.08 5.49 1.87
C ALA A 143 15.74 6.79 2.62
N THR A 144 15.36 7.86 1.89
CA THR A 144 14.99 9.17 2.45
C THR A 144 13.47 9.36 2.58
N GLY A 145 12.69 8.34 2.23
CA GLY A 145 11.23 8.40 2.24
C GLY A 145 10.61 9.03 1.00
N LYS A 146 11.39 9.35 -0.05
CA LYS A 146 10.82 9.87 -1.29
C LYS A 146 10.07 8.73 -2.03
N PRO A 147 8.83 8.97 -2.50
CA PRO A 147 8.09 7.97 -3.26
C PRO A 147 8.82 7.55 -4.56
N ILE A 148 8.94 6.25 -4.79
CA ILE A 148 9.50 5.67 -6.02
C ILE A 148 8.36 5.20 -6.94
N ALA A 149 7.48 4.33 -6.43
CA ALA A 149 6.36 3.77 -7.19
C ALA A 149 5.18 3.42 -6.28
N SER A 150 3.98 3.40 -6.87
CA SER A 150 2.76 2.92 -6.21
C SER A 150 1.91 2.09 -7.17
N ARG A 151 1.29 1.01 -6.68
CA ARG A 151 0.41 0.12 -7.43
C ARG A 151 -0.78 -0.33 -6.59
N TYR A 152 -1.95 -0.33 -7.22
CA TYR A 152 -3.16 -0.87 -6.65
C TYR A 152 -3.09 -2.41 -6.59
N LEU A 153 -3.39 -2.97 -5.41
CA LEU A 153 -3.40 -4.41 -5.17
C LEU A 153 -4.78 -5.01 -5.36
N GLY A 154 -5.83 -4.32 -4.89
CA GLY A 154 -7.19 -4.82 -4.97
C GLY A 154 -8.12 -4.19 -3.94
N TYR A 155 -9.37 -4.63 -3.95
CA TYR A 155 -10.43 -4.20 -3.05
C TYR A 155 -10.83 -5.36 -2.16
N ALA A 156 -11.06 -5.10 -0.88
CA ALA A 156 -11.73 -6.02 0.02
C ALA A 156 -13.01 -5.39 0.54
N GLY A 157 -14.08 -6.18 0.52
CA GLY A 157 -15.41 -5.79 0.96
C GLY A 157 -16.14 -6.98 1.55
N LEU A 158 -17.48 -6.97 1.49
CA LEU A 158 -18.29 -8.09 1.97
C LEU A 158 -18.02 -9.38 1.18
N GLU A 159 -17.97 -9.26 -0.14
CA GLU A 159 -17.84 -10.40 -1.05
C GLU A 159 -16.44 -10.52 -1.67
N GLU A 160 -15.58 -9.51 -1.52
CA GLU A 160 -14.24 -9.51 -2.11
C GLU A 160 -13.15 -9.54 -1.03
N GLN A 161 -12.11 -10.33 -1.25
CA GLN A 161 -10.89 -10.35 -0.43
C GLN A 161 -9.65 -10.28 -1.32
N VAL A 162 -8.55 -9.78 -0.78
CA VAL A 162 -7.26 -9.74 -1.48
C VAL A 162 -6.27 -10.63 -0.76
N LYS A 163 -5.74 -11.63 -1.46
CA LYS A 163 -4.68 -12.49 -0.95
C LYS A 163 -3.36 -12.07 -1.57
N LEU A 164 -2.40 -11.72 -0.71
CA LEU A 164 -1.06 -11.31 -1.11
C LEU A 164 -0.05 -12.40 -0.75
N LYS A 165 0.68 -12.90 -1.74
CA LYS A 165 1.82 -13.80 -1.56
C LYS A 165 3.11 -13.07 -1.96
N VAL A 166 4.13 -13.11 -1.11
CA VAL A 166 5.42 -12.45 -1.34
C VAL A 166 6.55 -13.44 -1.09
N THR A 167 7.50 -13.51 -2.03
CA THR A 167 8.71 -14.33 -1.88
C THR A 167 9.87 -13.54 -1.27
N GLU A 168 10.93 -14.22 -0.83
CA GLU A 168 12.18 -13.58 -0.38
C GLU A 168 12.81 -12.67 -1.44
N LYS A 169 12.57 -12.96 -2.72
CA LYS A 169 13.07 -12.17 -3.86
C LYS A 169 12.16 -10.98 -4.19
N MET A 170 11.15 -10.70 -3.38
CA MET A 170 10.18 -9.61 -3.63
C MET A 170 9.38 -9.81 -4.92
N GLU A 171 9.11 -11.07 -5.27
CA GLU A 171 8.08 -11.42 -6.24
C GLU A 171 6.74 -11.48 -5.52
N LEU A 172 5.76 -10.72 -6.00
CA LEU A 172 4.43 -10.61 -5.42
C LEU A 172 3.42 -11.26 -6.35
N THR A 173 2.55 -12.10 -5.79
CA THR A 173 1.35 -12.58 -6.46
C THR A 173 0.13 -12.11 -5.66
N VAL A 174 -0.76 -11.39 -6.33
CA VAL A 174 -1.98 -10.85 -5.74
C VAL A 174 -3.16 -11.59 -6.35
N HIS A 175 -3.96 -12.24 -5.52
CA HIS A 175 -5.22 -12.84 -5.93
C HIS A 175 -6.38 -11.98 -5.43
N ALA A 176 -7.19 -11.48 -6.36
CA ALA A 176 -8.51 -10.97 -6.02
C ALA A 176 -9.45 -12.17 -5.90
N MET A 177 -10.09 -12.31 -4.75
CA MET A 177 -10.96 -13.44 -4.45
C MET A 177 -12.38 -12.95 -4.23
N VAL A 178 -13.36 -13.68 -4.76
CA VAL A 178 -14.79 -13.38 -4.59
C VAL A 178 -15.49 -14.53 -3.88
N ALA A 179 -16.41 -14.21 -3.00
CA ALA A 179 -17.27 -15.17 -2.34
C ALA A 179 -18.06 -15.95 -3.39
N GLN A 180 -18.13 -17.27 -3.21
CA GLN A 180 -18.98 -18.10 -4.03
C GLN A 180 -20.42 -18.04 -3.51
N GLU A 181 -21.37 -17.83 -4.42
CA GLU A 181 -22.80 -17.78 -4.06
C GLU A 181 -23.22 -19.06 -3.32
N GLY A 182 -23.82 -18.89 -2.14
CA GLY A 182 -24.27 -19.99 -1.28
C GLY A 182 -23.17 -20.77 -0.56
N SER A 183 -21.92 -20.28 -0.53
CA SER A 183 -20.79 -20.92 0.15
C SER A 183 -19.96 -19.91 0.96
N GLU A 184 -19.27 -20.37 2.01
CA GLU A 184 -18.25 -19.58 2.73
C GLU A 184 -16.89 -19.58 2.00
N GLU A 185 -16.79 -20.28 0.86
CA GLU A 185 -15.57 -20.37 0.08
C GLU A 185 -15.38 -19.17 -0.86
N TYR A 186 -14.13 -18.74 -0.99
CA TYR A 186 -13.73 -17.69 -1.93
C TYR A 186 -13.00 -18.30 -3.14
N ARG A 187 -13.39 -17.88 -4.35
CA ARG A 187 -12.73 -18.26 -5.61
C ARG A 187 -11.86 -17.14 -6.13
N VAL A 188 -10.72 -17.49 -6.71
CA VAL A 188 -9.83 -16.52 -7.36
C VAL A 188 -10.50 -15.99 -8.63
N LYS A 189 -10.81 -14.69 -8.64
CA LYS A 189 -11.37 -13.95 -9.78
C LYS A 189 -10.27 -13.45 -10.71
N ASP A 190 -9.18 -12.96 -10.12
CA ASP A 190 -8.08 -12.35 -10.87
C ASP A 190 -6.74 -12.62 -10.16
N THR A 191 -5.64 -12.67 -10.94
CA THR A 191 -4.28 -12.87 -10.42
C THR A 191 -3.30 -11.94 -11.10
N LYS A 192 -2.66 -11.07 -10.31
CA LYS A 192 -1.62 -10.16 -10.76
C LYS A 192 -0.27 -10.60 -10.22
N LYS A 193 0.75 -10.55 -11.07
CA LYS A 193 2.13 -10.80 -10.69
C LYS A 193 2.95 -9.53 -10.81
N MET A 194 3.71 -9.23 -9.77
CA MET A 194 4.58 -8.06 -9.70
C MET A 194 5.93 -8.45 -9.14
N PHE A 195 6.92 -7.61 -9.38
CA PHE A 195 8.26 -7.75 -8.85
C PHE A 195 8.79 -6.38 -8.42
N ILE A 196 9.36 -6.29 -7.22
CA ILE A 196 10.03 -5.07 -6.76
C ILE A 196 11.52 -5.21 -7.03
N THR A 197 12.06 -4.31 -7.85
CA THR A 197 13.48 -4.33 -8.20
C THR A 197 14.35 -3.93 -7.00
N PRO A 198 15.66 -4.20 -7.01
CA PRO A 198 16.58 -3.70 -5.99
C PRO A 198 16.63 -2.18 -5.86
N LYS A 199 16.08 -1.43 -6.83
CA LYS A 199 15.94 0.02 -6.81
C LYS A 199 14.57 0.48 -6.27
N GLY A 200 13.70 -0.43 -5.85
CA GLY A 200 12.35 -0.12 -5.37
C GLY A 200 11.32 0.11 -6.48
N GLU A 201 11.65 -0.12 -7.76
CA GLU A 201 10.68 0.02 -8.84
C GLU A 201 9.71 -1.17 -8.85
N ILE A 202 8.44 -0.95 -9.21
CA ILE A 202 7.45 -2.04 -9.29
C ILE A 202 7.22 -2.41 -10.75
N LEU A 203 7.67 -3.60 -11.14
CA LEU A 203 7.42 -4.20 -12.45
C LEU A 203 6.18 -5.08 -12.41
N VAL A 204 5.24 -4.85 -13.33
CA VAL A 204 4.02 -5.65 -13.46
C VAL A 204 4.20 -6.60 -14.65
N HIS A 205 4.01 -7.90 -14.42
CA HIS A 205 3.92 -8.84 -15.54
C HIS A 205 2.52 -8.73 -16.14
N ASN A 206 2.41 -8.17 -17.34
CA ASN A 206 1.13 -8.04 -18.04
C ASN A 206 0.44 -9.40 -18.18
N GLU A 207 -0.85 -9.44 -17.82
CA GLU A 207 -1.73 -10.59 -17.97
C GLU A 207 -1.78 -11.06 -19.43
N VAL A 208 -1.51 -12.34 -19.65
CA VAL A 208 -1.96 -13.04 -20.86
C VAL A 208 -3.49 -13.05 -20.78
N LYS A 209 -4.16 -12.18 -21.56
CA LYS A 209 -5.59 -12.35 -21.83
C LYS A 209 -5.78 -13.79 -22.30
N PRO A 210 -6.70 -14.58 -21.71
CA PRO A 210 -7.04 -15.88 -22.27
C PRO A 210 -7.66 -15.63 -23.65
N SER A 211 -6.84 -15.72 -24.69
CA SER A 211 -7.33 -15.81 -26.05
C SER A 211 -8.17 -17.08 -26.08
N LYS A 212 -9.45 -16.93 -26.44
CA LYS A 212 -10.32 -18.05 -26.79
C LYS A 212 -9.61 -18.83 -27.89
N ILE A 213 -8.92 -19.90 -27.51
CA ILE A 213 -8.47 -20.92 -28.45
C ILE A 213 -9.76 -21.55 -28.96
N LYS A 214 -10.23 -21.09 -30.13
CA LYS A 214 -11.22 -21.86 -30.88
C LYS A 214 -10.54 -23.20 -31.21
N PRO A 215 -11.14 -24.35 -30.85
CA PRO A 215 -10.54 -25.63 -31.15
C PRO A 215 -10.43 -25.77 -32.67
N LEU A 216 -9.21 -26.06 -33.13
CA LEU A 216 -8.95 -26.54 -34.49
C LEU A 216 -9.71 -27.86 -34.68
N GLN A 217 -10.93 -27.76 -35.21
CA GLN A 217 -11.61 -28.94 -35.73
C GLN A 217 -10.95 -29.36 -37.04
N LYS A 218 -10.35 -30.56 -36.98
CA LYS A 218 -9.97 -31.40 -38.11
C LYS A 218 -11.00 -31.32 -39.23
N SER A 219 -10.55 -31.02 -40.44
CA SER A 219 -11.12 -31.64 -41.63
C SER A 219 -9.99 -32.20 -42.47
N VAL A 220 -9.65 -33.47 -42.19
CA VAL A 220 -9.05 -34.33 -43.19
C VAL A 220 -10.17 -34.66 -44.17
N LYS A 221 -10.13 -34.07 -45.36
CA LYS A 221 -10.77 -34.64 -46.55
C LYS A 221 -9.67 -34.98 -47.55
N SER A 222 -9.29 -36.25 -47.49
CA SER A 222 -8.66 -36.98 -48.58
C SER A 222 -9.40 -36.70 -49.89
N LYS A 223 -8.67 -36.20 -50.89
CA LYS A 223 -8.92 -36.52 -52.28
C LYS A 223 -7.60 -37.01 -52.88
N PHE A 224 -7.55 -38.33 -53.07
CA PHE A 224 -6.62 -38.98 -53.97
C PHE A 224 -6.74 -38.36 -55.37
N THR A 225 -5.59 -38.11 -56.00
CA THR A 225 -5.46 -37.89 -57.45
C THR A 225 -4.15 -38.55 -57.90
N SER A 226 -4.18 -39.15 -59.10
CA SER A 226 -3.21 -40.03 -59.78
C SER A 226 -3.26 -41.50 -59.34
N LEU A 227 -3.48 -42.51 -60.20
CA LEU A 227 -3.46 -42.63 -61.67
C LEU A 227 -4.75 -43.25 -62.22
#